data_AF-X0WLK1-F1
#
_entry.id   AF-X0WLK1-F1
#
_cell.length_a   1.000
_cell.length_b   1.000
_cell.length_c   1.000
_cell.angle_alpha   90.00
_cell.angle_beta   90.00
_cell.angle_gamma   90.00
#
_symmetry.space_group_name_H-M   'P 1'
#
loop_
_entity.id
_entity.type
_entity.pdbx_description
1 polymer ?
#
loop_
_entity_poly.entity_id
_entity_poly.type
_entity_poly.pdbx_seq_one_letter_code
_entity_poly.pdbx_strand_id
1 'polypeptide(L)' 'MGTITKKELIDRIAEQEGCKRVVAKRVIQGFLDSIIGELAKGNRLEFRDFGVFES' A
#
# COMPACT_ATOMS: atom_id res chain seq x y z
N MET A 1 3.43 -18.69 12.00
CA MET A 1 2.85 -17.63 11.14
C MET A 1 3.38 -16.31 11.64
N GLY A 2 4.01 -15.49 10.79
CA GLY A 2 4.64 -14.24 11.21
C GLY A 2 3.75 -13.03 10.91
N THR A 3 3.68 -12.08 11.84
CA THR A 3 3.05 -10.78 11.58
C THR A 3 4.02 -9.91 10.79
N ILE A 4 3.65 -9.55 9.57
CA ILE A 4 4.42 -8.59 8.76
C ILE A 4 3.90 -7.18 9.03
N THR A 5 4.80 -6.29 9.39
CA THR A 5 4.50 -4.89 9.68
C THR A 5 4.66 -4.01 8.46
N LYS A 6 4.01 -2.84 8.47
CA LYS A 6 4.21 -1.80 7.46
C LYS A 6 5.68 -1.38 7.33
N LYS A 7 6.42 -1.38 8.45
CA LYS A 7 7.86 -1.05 8.47
C LYS A 7 8.63 -2.03 7.59
N GLU A 8 8.42 -3.34 7.79
CA GLU A 8 9.12 -4.38 7.02
C GLU A 8 8.75 -4.34 5.54
N LEU A 9 7.49 -4.02 5.20
CA LEU A 9 7.08 -3.85 3.82
C LEU A 9 7.77 -2.63 3.16
N ILE A 10 7.87 -1.50 3.88
CA ILE A 10 8.62 -0.32 3.42
C ILE A 10 10.08 -0.67 3.17
N ASP A 11 10.70 -1.38 4.11
CA ASP A 11 12.12 -1.73 4.05
C ASP A 11 12.38 -2.67 2.85
N ARG A 12 11.51 -3.68 2.65
CA ARG A 12 11.59 -4.62 1.52
C ARG A 12 11.42 -3.92 0.16
N ILE A 13 10.40 -3.07 0.00
CA ILE A 13 10.18 -2.37 -1.28
C ILE A 13 11.32 -1.38 -1.56
N ALA A 14 11.83 -0.70 -0.53
CA ALA A 14 12.98 0.19 -0.71
C ALA A 14 14.21 -0.55 -1.23
N GLU A 15 14.50 -1.73 -0.69
CA GLU A 15 15.60 -2.58 -1.12
C GLU A 15 15.39 -3.13 -2.54
N GLN A 16 14.21 -3.70 -2.82
CA GLN A 16 13.88 -4.28 -4.13
C GLN A 16 13.95 -3.27 -5.27
N GLU A 17 13.46 -2.05 -5.03
CA GLU A 17 13.41 -0.98 -6.04
C GLU A 17 14.66 -0.08 -6.02
N GLY A 18 15.65 -0.37 -5.16
CA GLY A 18 16.88 0.42 -5.04
C GLY A 18 16.65 1.89 -4.68
N CYS A 19 15.56 2.20 -3.97
CA CYS A 19 15.15 3.56 -3.66
C CYS A 19 15.39 3.94 -2.19
N LYS A 20 15.43 5.24 -1.90
CA LYS A 20 15.54 5.69 -0.50
C LYS A 20 14.29 5.25 0.27
N ARG A 21 14.48 4.67 1.46
CA ARG A 21 13.41 4.26 2.39
C ARG A 21 12.28 5.30 2.57
N VAL A 22 12.63 6.59 2.63
CA VAL A 22 11.65 7.68 2.76
C VAL A 22 10.69 7.77 1.57
N VAL A 23 11.14 7.41 0.37
CA VAL A 23 10.33 7.37 -0.85
C VAL A 23 9.33 6.22 -0.76
N ALA A 24 9.79 5.00 -0.50
CA ALA A 24 8.91 3.84 -0.31
C ALA A 24 7.85 4.08 0.79
N LYS A 25 8.26 4.68 1.93
CA LYS A 25 7.33 5.09 2.99
C LYS A 25 6.23 6.02 2.49
N ARG A 26 6.57 7.04 1.71
CA ARG A 26 5.61 8.02 1.18
C ARG A 26 4.65 7.38 0.19
N VAL A 27 5.16 6.53 -0.72
CA VAL A 27 4.35 5.83 -1.71
C VAL A 27 3.35 4.88 -1.03
N ILE A 28 3.81 4.03 -0.11
CA ILE A 28 2.91 3.11 0.60
C ILE A 28 1.86 3.87 1.42
N GLN A 29 2.24 4.95 2.10
CA GLN A 29 1.27 5.76 2.84
C GLN A 29 0.23 6.38 1.90
N GLY A 30 0.65 7.05 0.83
CA GLY A 30 -0.26 7.69 -0.12
C GLY A 30 -1.18 6.69 -0.84
N PHE A 31 -0.69 5.48 -1.12
CA PHE A 31 -1.51 4.39 -1.66
C PHE A 31 -2.65 4.00 -0.70
N LEU A 32 -2.32 3.77 0.58
CA LEU A 32 -3.31 3.43 1.60
C LEU A 32 -4.31 4.58 1.83
N ASP A 33 -3.83 5.82 1.90
CA ASP A 33 -4.69 6.99 2.07
C ASP A 33 -5.67 7.16 0.90
N SER A 34 -5.22 6.88 -0.32
CA SER A 34 -6.07 6.92 -1.53
C SER A 34 -7.14 5.84 -1.50
N ILE A 35 -6.78 4.61 -1.08
CA ILE A 35 -7.76 3.53 -0.90
C ILE A 35 -8.84 3.93 0.10
N ILE A 36 -8.42 4.44 1.27
CA ILE A 36 -9.35 4.90 2.31
C ILE A 36 -10.28 5.98 1.76
N GLY A 37 -9.73 6.96 1.04
CA GLY A 37 -10.49 8.07 0.46
C GLY A 37 -11.54 7.62 -0.55
N GLU A 38 -11.24 6.63 -1.38
CA GLU A 38 -12.20 6.12 -2.38
C GLU A 38 -13.26 5.21 -1.75
N LEU A 39 -12.89 4.33 -0.81
CA LEU A 39 -13.86 3.51 -0.08
C LEU A 39 -14.82 4.35 0.76
N ALA A 40 -14.34 5.46 1.35
CA ALA A 40 -15.20 6.40 2.07
C ALA A 40 -16.24 7.10 1.18
N LYS A 41 -16.02 7.15 -0.14
CA LYS A 41 -16.97 7.69 -1.13
C LYS A 41 -17.95 6.62 -1.65
N GLY A 42 -17.81 5.36 -1.24
CA GLY A 42 -18.59 4.24 -1.75
C GLY A 42 -18.08 3.68 -3.08
N ASN A 43 -16.87 4.04 -3.51
CA ASN A 43 -16.29 3.55 -4.75
C ASN A 43 -15.69 2.14 -4.58
N ARG A 44 -15.90 1.28 -5.58
CA ARG A 44 -15.24 -0.03 -5.68
C ARG A 44 -13.88 0.12 -6.34
N LEU A 45 -12.84 -0.39 -5.70
CA LEU A 45 -11.47 -0.40 -6.22
C LEU A 45 -11.12 -1.81 -6.68
N GLU A 46 -10.70 -1.94 -7.94
CA GLU A 46 -10.25 -3.20 -8.50
C GLU A 46 -8.77 -3.15 -8.85
N PHE A 47 -7.98 -3.99 -8.18
CA PHE A 47 -6.57 -4.21 -8.48
C PHE A 47 -6.46 -5.60 -9.11
N ARG A 48 -6.39 -5.63 -10.44
CA ARG A 48 -6.26 -6.88 -11.21
C ARG A 48 -5.06 -7.70 -10.70
N ASP A 49 -5.24 -9.02 -10.66
CA ASP A 49 -4.29 -10.01 -10.12
C ASP A 49 -3.98 -9.88 -8.61
N PHE A 50 -4.67 -8.99 -7.89
CA PHE A 50 -4.50 -8.78 -6.46
C PHE A 50 -5.81 -8.93 -5.69
N GLY A 51 -6.83 -8.16 -6.03
CA GLY A 51 -8.12 -8.20 -5.34
C GLY A 51 -9.00 -6.99 -5.59
N VAL A 52 -10.19 -7.06 -4.98
CA VAL A 52 -11.22 -6.02 -5.03
C VAL A 52 -11.45 -5.51 -3.61
N PHE A 53 -11.53 -4.20 -3.45
CA PHE A 53 -11.96 -3.55 -2.22
C PHE A 53 -13.27 -2.81 -2.48
N GLU A 54 -14.24 -3.02 -1.61
CA GLU A 54 -15.56 -2.37 -1.65
C GLU A 54 -16.03 -2.08 -0.23
N SER A 55 -16.92 -1.09 -0.11
CA SER A 55 -17.43 -0.52 1.15
C SER A 55 -18.52 -1.36 1.80
#